data_AF-A0A2V6MQT2-F1
#
_entry.id   AF-A0A2V6MQT2-F1
#
_cell.length_a   1.000
_cell.length_b   1.000
_cell.length_c   1.000
_cell.angle_alpha   90.00
_cell.angle_beta   90.00
_cell.angle_gamma   90.00
#
_symmetry.space_group_name_H-M   'P 1'
#
loop_
_entity.id
_entity.type
_entity.pdbx_description
1 polymer ?
#
loop_
_entity_poly.entity_id
_entity_poly.type
_entity_poly.pdbx_seq_one_letter_code
_entity_poly.pdbx_strand_id
1 'polypeptide(L)'
;DIVDFEVGQRHKLPIIDVLTENGRINCPAVPELHGLDRFEARKRAAEILQERGLLAKTEPYENNVGFSDRSEVPIEPRISEQWFL
;
A
#
# COMPACT_ATOMS: atom_id res chain seq x y z
N ASP A 1 6.30 0.61 4.00
CA ASP A 1 6.61 1.76 4.89
C ASP A 1 8.11 1.86 5.14
N ILE A 2 8.61 2.98 5.70
CA ILE A 2 10.03 3.13 6.09
C ILE A 2 10.42 2.04 7.10
N VAL A 3 9.58 1.78 8.09
CA VAL A 3 9.83 0.76 9.12
C VAL A 3 9.85 -0.64 8.49
N ASP A 4 8.90 -0.93 7.58
CA ASP A 4 8.88 -2.22 6.86
C ASP A 4 10.16 -2.43 6.04
N PHE A 5 10.65 -1.38 5.38
CA PHE A 5 11.85 -1.44 4.56
C PHE A 5 13.09 -1.74 5.40
N GLU A 6 13.25 -1.06 6.54
CA GLU A 6 14.36 -1.31 7.48
C GLU A 6 14.32 -2.74 8.05
N VAL A 7 13.14 -3.22 8.44
CA VAL A 7 12.96 -4.60 8.92
C VAL A 7 13.27 -5.59 7.80
N GLY A 8 12.76 -5.35 6.59
CA GLY A 8 13.03 -6.17 5.41
C GLY A 8 14.52 -6.30 5.12
N GLN A 9 15.28 -5.20 5.16
CA GLN A 9 16.73 -5.22 4.99
C GLN A 9 17.44 -6.00 6.10
N ARG A 10 17.09 -5.75 7.37
CA ARG A 10 17.69 -6.44 8.52
C ARG A 10 17.56 -7.95 8.42
N HIS A 11 16.44 -8.42 7.89
CA HIS A 11 16.12 -9.83 7.73
C HIS A 11 16.39 -10.37 6.32
N LYS A 12 16.97 -9.56 5.42
CA LYS A 12 17.30 -9.93 4.02
C LYS A 12 16.09 -10.46 3.23
N LEU A 13 14.93 -9.83 3.42
CA LEU A 13 13.71 -10.17 2.71
C LEU A 13 13.71 -9.54 1.30
N PRO A 14 13.09 -10.19 0.30
CA PRO A 14 12.93 -9.60 -1.01
C PRO A 14 12.03 -8.36 -0.94
N ILE A 15 12.40 -7.33 -1.69
CA ILE A 15 11.55 -6.14 -1.87
C ILE A 15 10.50 -6.47 -2.92
N ILE A 16 9.22 -6.35 -2.54
CA ILE A 16 8.08 -6.54 -3.42
C ILE A 16 7.30 -5.24 -3.46
N ASP A 17 7.16 -4.66 -4.64
CA ASP A 17 6.31 -3.48 -4.87
C ASP A 17 4.99 -3.93 -5.53
N VAL A 18 3.89 -3.42 -4.99
CA VAL A 18 2.53 -3.69 -5.46
C VAL A 18 1.85 -2.44 -6.01
N LEU A 19 2.54 -1.29 -6.05
CA LEU A 19 2.01 -0.02 -6.52
C LEU A 19 2.73 0.43 -7.79
N THR A 20 1.95 0.95 -8.74
CA THR A 20 2.48 1.70 -9.89
C THR A 20 2.78 3.15 -9.49
N GLU A 21 3.48 3.87 -10.35
CA GLU A 21 3.84 5.30 -10.19
C GLU A 21 2.65 6.23 -9.96
N ASN A 22 1.50 5.88 -10.55
CA ASN A 22 0.26 6.64 -10.45
C ASN A 22 -0.67 6.13 -9.33
N GLY A 23 -0.16 5.33 -8.39
CA GLY A 23 -0.92 4.90 -7.22
C GLY A 23 -1.98 3.83 -7.49
N ARG A 24 -1.82 3.03 -8.55
CA ARG A 24 -2.69 1.90 -8.88
C ARG A 24 -2.04 0.59 -8.48
N ILE A 25 -2.85 -0.46 -8.29
CA ILE A 25 -2.34 -1.77 -7.87
C ILE A 25 -1.71 -2.52 -9.05
N ASN A 26 -0.47 -2.98 -8.87
CA ASN A 26 0.24 -3.89 -9.76
C ASN A 26 0.30 -5.31 -9.16
N CYS A 27 -0.83 -6.01 -9.16
CA CYS A 27 -0.87 -7.42 -8.72
C CYS A 27 -1.65 -8.33 -9.70
N PRO A 28 -1.03 -8.77 -10.81
CA PRO A 28 -1.72 -9.63 -11.79
C PRO A 28 -2.24 -10.96 -11.22
N ALA A 29 -1.64 -11.44 -10.12
CA ALA A 29 -2.08 -12.64 -9.41
C ALA A 29 -3.44 -12.50 -8.71
N VAL A 30 -3.89 -11.27 -8.48
CA VAL A 30 -5.22 -10.95 -7.94
C VAL A 30 -5.94 -10.02 -8.91
N PRO A 31 -6.54 -10.56 -9.99
CA PRO A 31 -7.18 -9.76 -11.04
C PRO A 31 -8.26 -8.81 -10.54
N GLU A 32 -8.94 -9.17 -9.45
CA GLU A 32 -9.98 -8.38 -8.78
C GLU A 32 -9.47 -7.04 -8.22
N LEU A 33 -8.16 -6.94 -7.96
CA LEU A 33 -7.51 -5.74 -7.42
C LEU A 33 -6.57 -5.08 -8.43
N HIS A 34 -6.05 -5.83 -9.40
CA HIS A 34 -5.10 -5.32 -10.38
C HIS A 34 -5.66 -4.13 -11.17
N GLY A 35 -4.90 -3.04 -11.25
CA GLY A 35 -5.27 -1.84 -11.99
C GLY A 35 -6.25 -0.90 -11.28
N LEU A 36 -6.78 -1.26 -10.11
CA LEU A 36 -7.61 -0.35 -9.30
C LEU A 36 -6.76 0.77 -8.67
N ASP A 37 -7.37 1.92 -8.40
CA ASP A 37 -6.76 2.92 -7.53
C ASP A 37 -6.57 2.36 -6.11
N ARG A 38 -5.50 2.77 -5.42
CA ARG A 38 -5.15 2.25 -4.09
C ARG A 38 -6.27 2.35 -3.06
N PHE A 39 -7.10 3.40 -3.09
CA PHE A 39 -8.18 3.56 -2.11
C PHE A 39 -9.38 2.67 -2.45
N GLU A 40 -9.68 2.50 -3.74
CA GLU A 40 -10.69 1.56 -4.22
C GLU A 40 -10.28 0.12 -3.90
N ALA A 41 -9.03 -0.22 -4.21
CA ALA A 41 -8.46 -1.53 -3.93
C ALA A 41 -8.45 -1.85 -2.44
N ARG A 42 -8.17 -0.88 -1.56
CA ARG A 42 -8.22 -1.09 -0.10
C ARG A 42 -9.62 -1.52 0.36
N LYS A 43 -10.66 -0.85 -0.13
CA LYS A 43 -12.05 -1.21 0.20
C LYS A 43 -12.40 -2.60 -0.35
N ARG A 44 -12.07 -2.85 -1.62
CA ARG A 44 -12.35 -4.13 -2.27
C ARG A 44 -11.61 -5.30 -1.61
N ALA A 45 -10.36 -5.11 -1.20
CA ALA A 45 -9.58 -6.11 -0.48
C ALA A 45 -10.22 -6.47 0.86
N ALA A 46 -10.75 -5.49 1.61
CA ALA A 46 -11.45 -5.74 2.86
C ALA A 46 -12.73 -6.57 2.64
N GLU A 47 -13.51 -6.26 1.60
CA GLU A 47 -14.69 -7.05 1.22
C GLU A 47 -14.31 -8.50 0.89
N ILE A 48 -13.29 -8.70 0.05
CA ILE A 48 -12.82 -10.05 -0.32
C ILE A 48 -12.36 -10.84 0.92
N LEU A 49 -11.63 -10.20 1.83
CA LEU A 49 -11.21 -10.83 3.09
C LEU A 49 -12.41 -11.19 3.98
N GLN A 50 -13.44 -10.34 4.03
CA GLN A 50 -14.66 -10.60 4.76
C GLN A 50 -15.46 -11.75 4.17
N GLU A 51 -15.66 -11.78 2.85
CA GLU A 51 -16.36 -12.84 2.11
C GLU A 51 -15.68 -14.21 2.31
N ARG A 52 -14.35 -14.22 2.43
CA ARG A 52 -13.55 -15.43 2.68
C ARG A 52 -13.44 -15.81 4.17
N GLY A 53 -14.03 -15.03 5.07
CA GLY A 53 -13.94 -15.25 6.52
C GLY A 53 -12.52 -15.04 7.09
N LEU A 54 -11.66 -14.29 6.39
CA LEU A 54 -10.27 -13.99 6.78
C LEU A 54 -10.14 -12.64 7.50
N LEU A 55 -11.20 -11.84 7.54
CA LEU A 55 -11.23 -10.56 8.26
C LEU A 55 -11.71 -10.75 9.70
N ALA A 56 -10.80 -10.65 10.67
CA ALA A 56 -11.11 -10.91 12.08
C ALA A 56 -11.87 -9.77 12.79
N LYS A 57 -11.52 -8.50 12.50
CA LYS A 57 -12.09 -7.32 13.16
C LYS A 57 -11.92 -6.07 12.29
N THR A 58 -12.85 -5.13 12.42
CA THR A 58 -12.74 -3.76 11.91
C THR A 58 -13.07 -2.77 13.02
N GLU A 59 -12.29 -1.70 13.16
CA GLU A 59 -12.58 -0.62 14.11
C GLU A 59 -12.17 0.75 13.57
N PRO A 60 -12.84 1.83 13.98
CA PRO A 60 -12.39 3.18 13.68
C PRO A 60 -11.02 3.43 14.33
N TYR A 61 -10.10 4.00 13.55
CA TYR A 61 -8.76 4.32 14.02
C TYR A 61 -8.31 5.66 13.46
N GLU A 62 -7.79 6.53 14.32
CA GLU A 62 -7.22 7.81 13.93
C GLU A 62 -5.75 7.59 13.57
N ASN A 63 -5.39 7.91 12.33
CA ASN A 63 -4.04 7.71 11.82
C ASN A 63 -3.44 9.05 11.40
N ASN A 64 -2.15 9.23 11.64
CA ASN A 64 -1.40 10.38 11.14
C ASN A 64 -0.95 10.10 9.70
N VAL A 65 -1.62 10.73 8.74
CA VAL A 65 -1.34 10.55 7.30
C VAL A 65 -0.61 11.79 6.78
N GLY A 66 0.52 11.59 6.10
CA GLY A 66 1.24 12.66 5.43
C GLY A 66 0.52 13.13 4.16
N PHE A 67 0.55 14.43 3.90
CA PHE A 67 -0.06 15.03 2.71
C PHE A 67 0.97 15.83 1.91
N SER A 68 0.77 15.88 0.60
CA SER A 68 1.53 16.77 -0.27
C SER A 68 1.20 18.22 0.06
N ASP A 69 2.20 19.04 0.37
CA ASP A 69 2.03 20.47 0.67
C ASP A 69 1.36 21.27 -0.47
N ARG A 70 1.52 20.83 -1.73
CA ARG A 70 0.99 21.55 -2.90
C ARG A 70 -0.40 21.10 -3.33
N SER A 71 -0.66 19.80 -3.26
CA SER A 71 -1.88 19.20 -3.81
C SER A 71 -2.86 18.73 -2.74
N GLU A 72 -2.43 18.73 -1.47
CA GLU A 72 -3.19 18.22 -0.33
C GLU A 72 -3.66 16.78 -0.51
N VAL A 73 -2.98 16.01 -1.37
CA VAL A 73 -3.24 14.59 -1.58
C VAL A 73 -2.37 13.77 -0.62
N PRO A 74 -2.90 12.69 -0.01
CA PRO A 74 -2.11 11.78 0.82
C PRO A 74 -0.90 11.23 0.07
N ILE A 75 0.29 11.33 0.68
CA ILE A 75 1.52 10.77 0.11
C ILE A 75 1.58 9.26 0.32
N GLU A 76 2.16 8.55 -0.64
CA GLU A 76 2.43 7.11 -0.53
C GLU A 76 3.94 6.86 -0.61
N PRO A 77 4.54 6.23 0.41
CA PRO A 77 5.95 5.86 0.35
C PRO A 77 6.14 4.71 -0.65
N ARG A 78 7.00 4.92 -1.64
CA ARG A 78 7.37 3.91 -2.63
C ARG A 78 8.88 3.84 -2.81
N ILE A 79 9.40 2.64 -2.92
CA ILE A 79 10.83 2.41 -3.16
C ILE A 79 11.12 2.79 -4.61
N SER A 80 12.08 3.68 -4.81
CA SER A 80 12.56 4.10 -6.12
C SER A 80 14.03 4.45 -6.03
N GLU A 81 14.73 4.37 -7.15
CA GLU A 81 16.10 4.88 -7.24
C GLU A 81 16.08 6.40 -7.14
N GLN A 82 16.88 6.94 -6.24
CA GLN A 82 16.98 8.37 -5.96
C GLN A 82 18.44 8.76 -5.80
N TRP A 83 18.71 10.04 -6.06
CA TRP A 83 20.03 10.63 -5.83
C TRP A 83 20.09 11.15 -4.39
N PHE A 84 21.10 10.72 -3.64
CA PHE A 84 21.36 11.17 -2.27
C PHE A 84 22.71 11.94 -2.23
N LEU A 85 22.81 12.95 -1.36
CA LEU A 85 24.02 13.75 -1.13
C LEU A 85 24.76 13.27 0.13
#